data_AF-A0A9E1IFF9-F1
#
_entry.id   AF-A0A9E1IFF9-F1
#
_cell.length_a   1.000
_cell.length_b   1.000
_cell.length_c   1.000
_cell.angle_alpha   90.00
_cell.angle_beta   90.00
_cell.angle_gamma   90.00
#
_symmetry.space_group_name_H-M   'P 1'
#
loop_
_entity.id
_entity.type
_entity.pdbx_description
1 polymer ?
#
loop_
_entity_poly.entity_id
_entity_poly.type
_entity_poly.pdbx_seq_one_letter_code
_entity_poly.pdbx_strand_id
1 'polypeptide(L)'
;MYVFKYAIAAIALLGACEGLKPEPADTDTDSDTDTDSDTDTDSDTDTDTDSDTDSDTDSDTDTSHTAAVHTADTQGGHSGSVDTDDTDPPDTDSDTALRPTGNAGHTGTGYWPQHTGFSLWLDELLPGELVITEIMVDPSDCSDNDGEYFELLNRSPYAIDLLGLTISDNVSQIQLGKSAFVEPGETALGVRESSAAGQCWGLKGDFVYPSLQFGNGGDSLTISNSLATLDRVDFSNWAISSGAALALHGGTISALKNDKEDYWCDATAPIAQGADLGSPGEPNDHCFEEDSGFIGDTGDPFRTRTVEKLSAGELVITEIMVNPDECGDSTAEYLEFSSLAPWPVDLQGLTIADNLYQYTVPTSVIVAPGQLVLARLEASTPCYATVSGDLAYSGINLGDSDLVMLTNSSLTIDVVNFSGWHITKGAALNLDPVLQDANSNDDEGSWCAATSAIDDGSVTYTDLGTPGGENTECTGTIIGNGVEFASASSHQPNFLLGSPLVVAQDSRLSALGLLGKSGGANVKMALYTDLAGSPDQLVVATASTPVKLGAVEIELAAPLDLAAGDYWIVAVYDVAASVGIDFSGEAYAYASHDFKTAIPATFPTPSFGTPESYNYFIVVR
;
A
#
# COMPACT_ATOMS: atom_id res chain seq x y z
N MET A 1 -34.48 -13.35 -47.80
CA MET A 1 -35.83 -13.83 -48.18
C MET A 1 -35.80 -15.36 -48.21
N TYR A 2 -36.49 -15.98 -47.22
CA TYR A 2 -36.87 -17.41 -47.05
C TYR A 2 -35.83 -18.53 -46.77
N VAL A 3 -35.54 -18.73 -45.47
CA VAL A 3 -35.83 -19.92 -44.61
C VAL A 3 -35.85 -21.32 -45.25
N PHE A 4 -35.11 -22.30 -44.69
CA PHE A 4 -35.66 -23.62 -44.29
C PHE A 4 -34.79 -24.37 -43.26
N LYS A 5 -35.49 -25.17 -42.45
CA LYS A 5 -35.19 -25.72 -41.11
C LYS A 5 -34.20 -26.89 -41.07
N TYR A 6 -33.48 -26.99 -39.93
CA TYR A 6 -32.73 -28.16 -39.47
C TYR A 6 -33.63 -29.21 -38.79
N ALA A 7 -33.31 -30.48 -39.02
CA ALA A 7 -33.61 -31.60 -38.13
C ALA A 7 -32.40 -32.56 -38.17
N ILE A 8 -31.74 -32.76 -37.03
CA ILE A 8 -30.60 -33.66 -36.85
C ILE A 8 -31.10 -35.01 -36.31
N ALA A 9 -30.62 -36.09 -36.91
CA ALA A 9 -30.83 -37.47 -36.48
C ALA A 9 -29.58 -38.00 -35.77
N ALA A 10 -29.81 -38.74 -34.68
CA ALA A 10 -28.80 -39.46 -33.90
C ALA A 10 -28.46 -40.82 -34.52
N ILE A 11 -27.18 -41.21 -34.54
CA ILE A 11 -26.72 -42.61 -34.64
C ILE A 11 -25.44 -42.77 -33.80
N ALA A 12 -25.47 -43.74 -32.89
CA ALA A 12 -24.34 -44.24 -32.10
C ALA A 12 -23.50 -45.27 -32.88
N LEU A 13 -22.19 -45.34 -32.64
CA LEU A 13 -21.40 -46.53 -32.96
C LEU A 13 -20.21 -46.70 -31.98
N LEU A 14 -20.15 -47.87 -31.35
CA LEU A 14 -19.03 -48.44 -30.61
C LEU A 14 -18.01 -49.05 -31.59
N GLY A 15 -16.71 -48.98 -31.26
CA GLY A 15 -15.64 -49.74 -31.91
C GLY A 15 -14.33 -49.65 -31.11
N ALA A 16 -13.86 -50.81 -30.64
CA ALA A 16 -12.73 -51.01 -29.73
C ALA A 16 -11.34 -50.78 -30.35
N CYS A 17 -10.33 -50.56 -29.50
CA CYS A 17 -8.92 -50.78 -29.82
C CYS A 17 -8.20 -51.41 -28.62
N GLU A 18 -7.43 -52.48 -28.90
CA GLU A 18 -6.61 -53.31 -28.00
C GLU A 18 -5.36 -52.50 -27.54
N GLY A 19 -4.86 -52.62 -26.32
CA GLY A 19 -4.06 -53.74 -25.83
C GLY A 19 -2.56 -53.35 -25.78
N LEU A 20 -2.11 -52.78 -24.66
CA LEU A 20 -0.68 -52.64 -24.34
C LEU A 20 -0.38 -53.10 -22.89
N LYS A 21 0.82 -53.66 -22.78
CA LYS A 21 1.37 -54.65 -21.84
C LYS A 21 1.97 -53.98 -20.59
N PRO A 22 1.87 -54.55 -19.37
CA PRO A 22 2.59 -54.03 -18.20
C PRO A 22 4.02 -54.61 -18.13
N GLU A 23 5.00 -53.74 -17.92
CA GLU A 23 6.40 -54.10 -17.62
C GLU A 23 6.57 -54.46 -16.12
N PRO A 24 7.59 -55.27 -15.77
CA PRO A 24 7.70 -55.89 -14.45
C PRO A 24 8.30 -54.94 -13.40
N ALA A 25 7.89 -55.17 -12.15
CA ALA A 25 8.48 -54.60 -10.95
C ALA A 25 9.97 -54.92 -10.86
N ASP A 26 10.78 -53.88 -10.69
CA ASP A 26 12.14 -54.00 -10.23
C ASP A 26 12.19 -53.75 -8.73
N THR A 27 12.83 -54.67 -8.02
CA THR A 27 12.99 -54.69 -6.57
C THR A 27 14.47 -54.45 -6.30
N ASP A 28 14.85 -53.20 -6.07
CA ASP A 28 16.11 -52.88 -5.41
C ASP A 28 15.84 -52.49 -3.96
N THR A 29 16.04 -53.48 -3.11
CA THR A 29 16.44 -53.32 -1.71
C THR A 29 17.86 -52.78 -1.69
N ASP A 30 18.02 -51.52 -1.31
CA ASP A 30 19.21 -51.09 -0.56
C ASP A 30 18.76 -50.63 0.82
N SER A 31 19.31 -51.32 1.82
CA SER A 31 19.15 -51.05 3.23
C SER A 31 20.28 -50.12 3.66
N ASP A 32 19.95 -48.86 3.93
CA ASP A 32 20.77 -48.03 4.80
C ASP A 32 19.91 -47.61 6.00
N THR A 33 20.06 -48.42 7.04
CA THR A 33 19.74 -48.07 8.42
C THR A 33 20.73 -47.01 8.89
N ASP A 34 20.27 -45.76 9.00
CA ASP A 34 20.79 -44.82 9.98
C ASP A 34 19.65 -44.43 10.92
N THR A 35 19.71 -45.08 12.09
CA THR A 35 19.00 -44.67 13.30
C THR A 35 19.85 -43.59 13.93
N ASP A 36 19.42 -42.34 13.85
CA ASP A 36 19.73 -41.36 14.89
C ASP A 36 18.43 -40.78 15.43
N SER A 37 18.30 -40.97 16.73
CA SER A 37 17.13 -40.76 17.55
C SER A 37 17.55 -39.77 18.62
N ASP A 38 17.62 -38.49 18.27
CA ASP A 38 17.85 -37.44 19.26
C ASP A 38 16.59 -36.57 19.39
N THR A 39 15.70 -37.07 20.25
CA THR A 39 14.81 -36.23 21.05
C THR A 39 15.62 -35.56 22.15
N ASP A 40 16.13 -34.36 21.89
CA ASP A 40 16.60 -33.47 22.95
C ASP A 40 15.54 -32.41 23.24
N THR A 41 14.72 -32.76 24.23
CA THR A 41 14.03 -31.79 25.09
C THR A 41 15.05 -31.30 26.09
N ASP A 42 15.75 -30.20 25.79
CA ASP A 42 16.46 -29.45 26.82
C ASP A 42 15.57 -28.35 27.38
N SER A 43 15.18 -28.61 28.62
CA SER A 43 14.47 -27.74 29.54
C SER A 43 15.50 -27.14 30.47
N ASP A 44 16.25 -26.14 30.01
CA ASP A 44 17.12 -25.37 30.90
C ASP A 44 16.35 -24.20 31.52
N THR A 45 16.16 -24.38 32.82
CA THR A 45 15.55 -23.43 33.75
C THR A 45 16.67 -22.68 34.42
N ASP A 46 17.22 -21.65 33.78
CA ASP A 46 18.17 -20.77 34.47
C ASP A 46 17.42 -19.68 35.24
N THR A 47 17.29 -19.98 36.53
CA THR A 47 16.89 -19.05 37.58
C THR A 47 18.14 -18.41 38.15
N ASP A 48 18.61 -17.32 37.55
CA ASP A 48 19.60 -16.45 38.20
C ASP A 48 18.88 -15.24 38.79
N THR A 49 18.52 -15.43 40.06
CA THR A 49 18.31 -14.35 41.02
C THR A 49 19.68 -13.91 41.51
N ASP A 50 20.19 -12.79 40.99
CA ASP A 50 21.16 -11.99 41.74
C ASP A 50 20.53 -10.65 42.10
N SER A 51 20.37 -10.53 43.41
CA SER A 51 19.78 -9.45 44.16
C SER A 51 20.94 -8.70 44.81
N ASP A 52 21.37 -7.60 44.22
CA ASP A 52 22.19 -6.61 44.92
C ASP A 52 21.38 -5.34 45.16
N THR A 53 21.00 -5.22 46.43
CA THR A 53 20.46 -4.04 47.09
C THR A 53 21.63 -3.26 47.68
N ASP A 54 21.72 -1.95 47.39
CA ASP A 54 22.23 -0.93 48.31
C ASP A 54 21.68 0.44 47.84
N SER A 55 20.60 0.96 48.42
CA SER A 55 20.51 1.78 49.63
C SER A 55 21.16 3.18 49.53
N ASP A 56 20.27 4.16 49.38
CA ASP A 56 20.19 5.47 50.07
C ASP A 56 21.26 6.55 49.82
N THR A 57 20.82 7.77 49.49
CA THR A 57 20.53 8.83 50.50
C THR A 57 20.24 10.18 49.82
N ASP A 58 19.15 10.82 50.24
CA ASP A 58 18.76 12.23 50.07
C ASP A 58 19.91 13.25 50.12
N SER A 59 19.76 14.39 49.44
CA SER A 59 19.71 15.68 50.14
C SER A 59 19.34 16.82 49.18
N ASP A 60 18.24 17.50 49.51
CA ASP A 60 17.92 18.86 49.12
C ASP A 60 19.12 19.81 49.30
N THR A 61 19.28 20.81 48.42
CA THR A 61 19.57 22.19 48.85
C THR A 61 19.13 23.20 47.80
N ASP A 62 18.03 23.88 48.11
CA ASP A 62 17.65 25.20 47.61
C ASP A 62 18.71 26.23 48.03
N THR A 63 19.14 27.14 47.14
CA THR A 63 19.37 28.55 47.52
C THR A 63 19.64 29.48 46.33
N SER A 64 18.67 30.35 46.10
CA SER A 64 18.81 31.81 46.01
C SER A 64 19.72 32.44 44.96
N HIS A 65 19.14 33.30 44.12
CA HIS A 65 19.46 34.73 44.23
C HIS A 65 18.28 35.64 43.88
N THR A 66 18.14 36.66 44.72
CA THR A 66 17.06 37.62 44.91
C THR A 66 17.28 38.94 44.16
N ALA A 67 16.16 39.57 43.75
CA ALA A 67 15.83 41.02 43.82
C ALA A 67 16.70 42.00 42.97
N ALA A 68 16.26 43.18 42.49
CA ALA A 68 15.08 44.04 42.64
C ALA A 68 15.02 44.98 41.40
N VAL A 69 13.85 45.30 40.84
CA VAL A 69 13.05 46.56 40.95
C VAL A 69 13.74 47.90 40.54
N HIS A 70 12.96 48.72 39.79
CA HIS A 70 13.06 50.18 39.49
C HIS A 70 13.88 50.58 38.24
N THR A 71 13.47 51.47 37.33
CA THR A 71 12.43 52.52 37.26
C THR A 71 12.22 52.96 35.80
N ALA A 72 11.06 53.55 35.50
CA ALA A 72 10.72 54.27 34.26
C ALA A 72 11.64 55.49 33.99
N ASP A 73 11.81 55.87 32.70
CA ASP A 73 11.17 57.06 32.08
C ASP A 73 11.81 57.45 30.72
N THR A 74 10.96 58.00 29.84
CA THR A 74 11.18 58.99 28.77
C THR A 74 11.73 58.65 27.36
N GLN A 75 10.78 58.64 26.42
CA GLN A 75 10.55 59.60 25.31
C GLN A 75 11.32 59.51 23.96
N GLY A 76 10.50 59.48 22.89
CA GLY A 76 10.76 59.99 21.54
C GLY A 76 10.52 58.94 20.45
N GLY A 77 9.62 59.04 19.48
CA GLY A 77 8.76 60.11 18.99
C GLY A 77 8.61 59.96 17.45
N HIS A 78 7.38 60.19 16.95
CA HIS A 78 6.96 60.30 15.52
C HIS A 78 6.92 59.03 14.66
N SER A 79 5.97 58.80 13.72
CA SER A 79 4.73 59.46 13.27
C SER A 79 4.22 58.60 12.07
N GLY A 80 3.04 57.99 12.10
CA GLY A 80 1.90 58.41 11.26
C GLY A 80 0.97 57.19 11.02
N SER A 81 -0.27 57.22 11.52
CA SER A 81 -1.53 57.44 10.76
C SER A 81 -1.68 56.44 9.62
N VAL A 82 -2.34 55.29 9.81
CA VAL A 82 -3.81 55.09 9.77
C VAL A 82 -4.44 55.79 8.56
N ASP A 83 -4.79 54.98 7.57
CA ASP A 83 -5.93 55.19 6.69
C ASP A 83 -6.69 53.85 6.62
N THR A 84 -7.99 53.90 6.89
CA THR A 84 -8.93 52.78 6.94
C THR A 84 -10.16 53.22 6.17
N ASP A 85 -10.46 52.51 5.07
CA ASP A 85 -11.81 52.16 4.59
C ASP A 85 -11.62 51.45 3.22
N ASP A 86 -12.06 50.19 3.09
CA ASP A 86 -13.38 49.79 2.54
C ASP A 86 -13.19 49.47 1.04
N THR A 87 -13.49 48.33 0.41
CA THR A 87 -14.34 47.14 0.60
C THR A 87 -13.81 46.06 -0.34
N ASP A 88 -13.77 44.78 0.05
CA ASP A 88 -14.12 43.67 -0.86
C ASP A 88 -14.56 42.43 -0.05
N PRO A 89 -15.54 41.64 -0.53
CA PRO A 89 -16.14 40.53 0.22
C PRO A 89 -15.24 39.28 0.22
N PRO A 90 -15.41 38.36 1.20
CA PRO A 90 -14.61 37.14 1.26
C PRO A 90 -15.04 36.17 0.15
N ASP A 91 -14.08 35.78 -0.68
CA ASP A 91 -14.15 34.54 -1.45
C ASP A 91 -13.91 33.39 -0.47
N THR A 92 -14.96 32.63 -0.18
CA THR A 92 -14.88 31.40 0.61
C THR A 92 -14.79 30.24 -0.36
N ASP A 93 -13.56 29.91 -0.75
CA ASP A 93 -13.22 28.54 -1.13
C ASP A 93 -12.42 27.95 0.03
N SER A 94 -13.05 27.04 0.76
CA SER A 94 -12.43 26.25 1.82
C SER A 94 -12.42 24.80 1.38
N ASP A 95 -11.52 24.46 0.47
CA ASP A 95 -10.97 23.13 0.44
C ASP A 95 -9.86 23.05 1.51
N THR A 96 -10.22 22.57 2.69
CA THR A 96 -9.26 22.07 3.67
C THR A 96 -9.59 20.62 3.97
N ALA A 97 -9.10 19.72 3.11
CA ALA A 97 -8.71 18.39 3.51
C ALA A 97 -7.65 18.48 4.62
N LEU A 98 -8.10 18.39 5.86
CA LEU A 98 -7.25 18.29 7.04
C LEU A 98 -6.70 16.86 7.15
N ARG A 99 -5.45 16.63 6.73
CA ARG A 99 -4.61 15.60 7.36
C ARG A 99 -4.01 16.16 8.66
N PRO A 100 -3.81 15.36 9.72
CA PRO A 100 -3.46 15.86 11.04
C PRO A 100 -2.02 16.40 11.04
N THR A 101 -1.86 17.71 11.25
CA THR A 101 -0.54 18.30 11.50
C THR A 101 -0.12 18.06 12.95
N GLY A 102 0.45 16.88 13.19
CA GLY A 102 1.19 16.57 14.42
C GLY A 102 2.56 17.24 14.39
N ASN A 103 2.64 18.51 14.80
CA ASN A 103 3.90 19.24 14.91
C ASN A 103 4.72 18.74 16.12
N ALA A 104 5.97 18.33 15.91
CA ALA A 104 6.99 18.25 16.97
C ALA A 104 8.39 18.63 16.45
N GLY A 105 8.61 19.94 16.29
CA GLY A 105 9.81 20.61 16.80
C GLY A 105 11.10 20.51 15.98
N HIS A 106 11.32 21.48 15.09
CA HIS A 106 12.67 21.93 14.76
C HIS A 106 12.71 23.47 14.68
N THR A 107 13.28 24.11 15.70
CA THR A 107 13.56 25.55 15.69
C THR A 107 14.82 25.81 14.88
N GLY A 108 14.67 26.08 13.58
CA GLY A 108 15.74 26.54 12.71
C GLY A 108 15.28 27.77 11.93
N THR A 109 15.64 28.96 12.38
CA THR A 109 15.42 30.21 11.64
C THR A 109 16.32 30.23 10.40
N GLY A 110 15.75 30.05 9.20
CA GLY A 110 16.46 30.14 7.93
C GLY A 110 15.48 30.47 6.80
N TYR A 111 15.65 31.64 6.21
CA TYR A 111 14.81 32.26 5.19
C TYR A 111 14.99 31.56 3.83
N TRP A 112 13.93 31.03 3.20
CA TRP A 112 13.94 30.57 1.80
C TRP A 112 12.59 30.82 1.09
N PRO A 113 12.60 30.96 -0.25
CA PRO A 113 11.60 31.70 -1.02
C PRO A 113 10.37 30.86 -1.36
N GLN A 114 9.21 31.52 -1.48
CA GLN A 114 7.97 30.90 -1.92
C GLN A 114 8.07 30.46 -3.38
N HIS A 115 7.82 29.17 -3.64
CA HIS A 115 7.42 28.66 -4.95
C HIS A 115 6.27 27.66 -4.79
N THR A 116 5.39 27.63 -5.78
CA THR A 116 3.97 27.25 -5.75
C THR A 116 3.72 25.79 -6.15
N GLY A 117 4.41 24.83 -5.55
CA GLY A 117 4.18 23.40 -5.78
C GLY A 117 4.40 22.61 -4.50
N PHE A 118 3.50 21.69 -4.18
CA PHE A 118 3.58 20.87 -2.97
C PHE A 118 4.72 19.86 -3.11
N SER A 119 5.87 20.12 -2.47
CA SER A 119 6.92 19.12 -2.25
C SER A 119 6.62 18.35 -0.97
N LEU A 120 6.72 17.02 -0.98
CA LEU A 120 6.64 16.23 0.25
C LEU A 120 7.91 16.45 1.09
N TRP A 121 7.74 16.54 2.40
CA TRP A 121 8.87 16.48 3.31
C TRP A 121 9.36 15.04 3.36
N LEU A 122 10.67 14.83 3.44
CA LEU A 122 11.24 13.48 3.45
C LEU A 122 10.65 12.56 4.54
N ASP A 123 10.32 13.11 5.72
CA ASP A 123 9.71 12.36 6.83
C ASP A 123 8.23 12.03 6.60
N GLU A 124 7.61 12.54 5.54
CA GLU A 124 6.25 12.16 5.11
C GLU A 124 6.24 10.97 4.16
N LEU A 125 7.42 10.58 3.64
CA LEU A 125 7.52 9.45 2.72
C LEU A 125 7.19 8.12 3.40
N LEU A 126 6.40 7.32 2.70
CA LEU A 126 6.06 5.96 3.06
C LEU A 126 7.02 4.96 2.40
N PRO A 127 7.19 3.75 2.97
CA PRO A 127 7.95 2.68 2.32
C PRO A 127 7.48 2.43 0.88
N GLY A 128 8.42 2.38 -0.06
CA GLY A 128 8.14 2.14 -1.49
C GLY A 128 7.86 3.37 -2.36
N GLU A 129 7.79 4.57 -1.78
CA GLU A 129 7.65 5.83 -2.54
C GLU A 129 8.97 6.32 -3.15
N LEU A 130 10.11 5.85 -2.62
CA LEU A 130 11.44 6.04 -3.18
C LEU A 130 12.10 4.67 -3.28
N VAL A 131 12.49 4.24 -4.48
CA VAL A 131 12.94 2.87 -4.75
C VAL A 131 14.32 2.84 -5.37
N ILE A 132 15.19 1.95 -4.90
CA ILE A 132 16.53 1.69 -5.41
C ILE A 132 16.41 0.87 -6.70
N THR A 133 16.94 1.40 -7.81
CA THR A 133 16.79 0.81 -9.15
C THR A 133 18.10 0.30 -9.74
N GLU A 134 19.24 0.92 -9.45
CA GLU A 134 20.53 0.52 -9.98
C GLU A 134 21.62 0.67 -8.93
N ILE A 135 22.60 -0.24 -8.90
CA ILE A 135 23.74 -0.19 -7.97
C ILE A 135 25.02 -0.63 -8.70
N MET A 136 25.99 0.27 -8.85
CA MET A 136 27.34 -0.10 -9.27
C MET A 136 28.18 -0.47 -8.04
N VAL A 137 28.42 -1.78 -7.88
CA VAL A 137 29.12 -2.34 -6.71
C VAL A 137 30.62 -2.51 -6.95
N ASP A 138 31.03 -3.10 -8.09
CA ASP A 138 32.44 -3.45 -8.37
C ASP A 138 32.90 -2.86 -9.70
N PRO A 139 33.16 -1.54 -9.78
CA PRO A 139 33.68 -0.93 -11.00
C PRO A 139 35.04 -1.52 -11.42
N SER A 140 35.22 -1.80 -12.71
CA SER A 140 36.46 -2.32 -13.28
C SER A 140 37.32 -1.25 -13.96
N ASP A 141 36.72 -0.16 -14.44
CA ASP A 141 37.43 0.95 -15.10
C ASP A 141 38.19 1.85 -14.11
N CYS A 142 37.74 1.88 -12.86
CA CYS A 142 38.22 2.76 -11.80
C CYS A 142 38.18 2.04 -10.45
N SER A 143 38.65 2.69 -9.39
CA SER A 143 38.53 2.13 -8.05
C SER A 143 37.10 2.33 -7.52
N ASP A 144 36.66 1.43 -6.64
CA ASP A 144 35.36 1.52 -5.94
C ASP A 144 35.11 2.91 -5.35
N ASN A 145 36.16 3.51 -4.78
CA ASN A 145 36.09 4.85 -4.19
C ASN A 145 35.68 5.97 -5.17
N ASP A 146 35.86 5.75 -6.48
CA ASP A 146 35.59 6.71 -7.53
C ASP A 146 34.44 6.29 -8.47
N GLY A 147 34.04 5.01 -8.44
CA GLY A 147 33.12 4.40 -9.41
C GLY A 147 31.80 3.87 -8.85
N GLU A 148 31.67 3.73 -7.53
CA GLU A 148 30.39 3.32 -6.92
C GLU A 148 29.32 4.42 -7.08
N TYR A 149 28.13 4.00 -7.49
CA TYR A 149 26.93 4.83 -7.56
C TYR A 149 25.69 3.98 -7.32
N PHE A 150 24.57 4.63 -7.04
CA PHE A 150 23.27 3.99 -7.05
C PHE A 150 22.18 4.98 -7.47
N GLU A 151 21.01 4.47 -7.78
CA GLU A 151 19.88 5.24 -8.30
C GLU A 151 18.63 5.11 -7.44
N LEU A 152 17.88 6.20 -7.33
CA LEU A 152 16.63 6.29 -6.59
C LEU A 152 15.50 6.79 -7.50
N LEU A 153 14.50 5.96 -7.77
CA LEU A 153 13.28 6.32 -8.49
C LEU A 153 12.22 6.88 -7.53
N ASN A 154 11.74 8.09 -7.81
CA ASN A 154 10.59 8.66 -7.12
C ASN A 154 9.29 8.09 -7.70
N ARG A 155 8.57 7.30 -6.90
CA ARG A 155 7.26 6.72 -7.25
C ARG A 155 6.09 7.50 -6.66
N SER A 156 6.35 8.52 -5.85
CA SER A 156 5.31 9.40 -5.33
C SER A 156 4.82 10.37 -6.41
N PRO A 157 3.60 10.90 -6.29
CA PRO A 157 3.09 11.92 -7.21
C PRO A 157 3.65 13.33 -6.92
N TYR A 158 4.59 13.47 -5.98
CA TYR A 158 5.16 14.76 -5.57
C TYR A 158 6.67 14.81 -5.77
N ALA A 159 7.21 16.02 -5.94
CA ALA A 159 8.65 16.22 -5.90
C ALA A 159 9.18 15.95 -4.50
N ILE A 160 10.28 15.19 -4.40
CA ILE A 160 10.94 14.83 -3.14
C ILE A 160 12.23 15.62 -3.01
N ASP A 161 12.42 16.33 -1.89
CA ASP A 161 13.75 16.82 -1.48
C ASP A 161 14.47 15.75 -0.65
N LEU A 162 15.60 15.25 -1.14
CA LEU A 162 16.42 14.23 -0.47
C LEU A 162 17.23 14.77 0.72
N LEU A 163 17.09 16.05 1.07
CA LEU A 163 17.71 16.61 2.27
C LEU A 163 17.29 15.82 3.52
N GLY A 164 18.27 15.28 4.24
CA GLY A 164 18.02 14.48 5.44
C GLY A 164 17.87 12.97 5.20
N LEU A 165 17.94 12.50 3.95
CA LEU A 165 17.87 11.07 3.63
C LEU A 165 19.04 10.36 4.27
N THR A 166 18.74 9.32 5.05
CA THR A 166 19.76 8.44 5.62
C THR A 166 20.02 7.32 4.63
N ILE A 167 21.28 7.13 4.28
CA ILE A 167 21.76 6.07 3.41
C ILE A 167 22.69 5.21 4.26
N SER A 168 22.48 3.91 4.27
CA SER A 168 23.24 2.97 5.11
C SER A 168 23.59 1.69 4.39
N ASP A 169 24.77 1.16 4.70
CA ASP A 169 25.17 -0.21 4.40
C ASP A 169 25.10 -1.07 5.68
N ASN A 170 25.64 -2.30 5.66
CA ASN A 170 25.62 -3.16 6.85
C ASN A 170 26.65 -2.78 7.95
N VAL A 171 27.51 -1.79 7.72
CA VAL A 171 28.58 -1.29 8.62
C VAL A 171 28.39 0.17 9.04
N SER A 172 27.92 1.02 8.14
CA SER A 172 28.04 2.47 8.16
C SER A 172 26.76 3.14 7.66
N GLN A 173 26.53 4.37 8.11
CA GLN A 173 25.41 5.19 7.67
C GLN A 173 25.83 6.65 7.55
N ILE A 174 25.21 7.35 6.61
CA ILE A 174 25.35 8.79 6.41
C ILE A 174 23.98 9.43 6.23
N GLN A 175 23.91 10.73 6.44
CA GLN A 175 22.71 11.52 6.17
C GLN A 175 23.05 12.62 5.16
N LEU A 176 22.20 12.80 4.15
CA LEU A 176 22.40 13.84 3.15
C LEU A 176 22.19 15.22 3.76
N GLY A 177 23.23 16.06 3.72
CA GLY A 177 23.22 17.42 4.28
C GLY A 177 22.89 18.52 3.28
N LYS A 178 22.50 18.18 2.05
CA LYS A 178 22.18 19.13 0.96
C LYS A 178 20.91 18.68 0.26
N SER A 179 20.10 19.65 -0.18
CA SER A 179 18.92 19.39 -0.98
C SER A 179 19.28 18.85 -2.37
N ALA A 180 18.51 17.86 -2.81
CA ALA A 180 18.50 17.31 -4.15
C ALA A 180 17.07 16.89 -4.45
N PHE A 181 16.49 17.44 -5.52
CA PHE A 181 15.08 17.22 -5.84
C PHE A 181 14.93 16.12 -6.87
N VAL A 182 13.97 15.23 -6.65
CA VAL A 182 13.57 14.19 -7.59
C VAL A 182 12.11 14.42 -7.94
N GLU A 183 11.81 14.70 -9.20
CA GLU A 183 10.44 14.90 -9.65
C GLU A 183 9.67 13.56 -9.70
N PRO A 184 8.33 13.57 -9.71
CA PRO A 184 7.52 12.35 -9.83
C PRO A 184 7.91 11.52 -11.07
N GLY A 185 8.16 10.23 -10.89
CA GLY A 185 8.55 9.32 -11.96
C GLY A 185 9.99 9.45 -12.46
N GLU A 186 10.77 10.40 -11.94
CA GLU A 186 12.17 10.59 -12.32
C GLU A 186 13.12 9.86 -11.35
N THR A 187 14.33 9.61 -11.83
CA THR A 187 15.41 8.96 -11.07
C THR A 187 16.45 9.99 -10.63
N ALA A 188 16.93 9.88 -9.39
CA ALA A 188 18.09 10.62 -8.91
C ALA A 188 19.33 9.73 -8.82
N LEU A 189 20.42 10.21 -9.41
CA LEU A 189 21.71 9.53 -9.40
C LEU A 189 22.54 9.95 -8.17
N GLY A 190 22.80 9.01 -7.28
CA GLY A 190 23.72 9.16 -6.16
C GLY A 190 25.13 8.71 -6.54
N VAL A 191 26.11 9.61 -6.52
CA VAL A 191 27.53 9.24 -6.75
C VAL A 191 28.34 9.31 -5.47
N ARG A 192 29.28 8.39 -5.31
CA ARG A 192 30.19 8.41 -4.17
C ARG A 192 31.16 9.60 -4.25
N GLU A 193 31.47 10.23 -3.11
CA GLU A 193 32.46 11.31 -3.05
C GLU A 193 33.87 10.81 -3.47
N SER A 194 34.31 11.21 -4.66
CA SER A 194 35.64 10.92 -5.18
C SER A 194 36.67 11.98 -4.79
N SER A 195 37.90 11.54 -4.51
CA SER A 195 39.07 12.42 -4.30
C SER A 195 39.89 12.65 -5.58
N ALA A 196 39.53 11.99 -6.68
CA ALA A 196 40.18 12.14 -7.98
C ALA A 196 39.79 13.47 -8.65
N ALA A 197 40.48 13.83 -9.75
CA ALA A 197 40.24 15.08 -10.48
C ALA A 197 38.91 15.11 -11.28
N GLY A 198 37.93 14.32 -10.87
CA GLY A 198 36.61 14.09 -11.48
C GLY A 198 36.09 12.70 -11.07
N GLN A 199 34.75 12.55 -11.02
CA GLN A 199 34.09 11.26 -10.83
C GLN A 199 34.46 10.29 -11.96
N CYS A 200 34.47 8.97 -11.69
CA CYS A 200 34.59 7.98 -12.74
C CYS A 200 33.50 8.20 -13.82
N TRP A 201 33.87 7.98 -15.08
CA TRP A 201 33.06 8.28 -16.28
C TRP A 201 32.59 9.74 -16.44
N GLY A 202 33.04 10.65 -15.57
CA GLY A 202 32.58 12.03 -15.56
C GLY A 202 31.11 12.18 -15.15
N LEU A 203 30.56 11.21 -14.40
CA LEU A 203 29.19 11.26 -13.88
C LEU A 203 28.99 12.51 -13.02
N LYS A 204 27.80 13.09 -13.14
CA LYS A 204 27.37 14.21 -12.33
C LYS A 204 26.11 13.79 -11.59
N GLY A 205 26.27 13.19 -10.41
CA GLY A 205 25.15 12.83 -9.57
C GLY A 205 24.33 14.04 -9.14
N ASP A 206 23.04 13.79 -8.91
CA ASP A 206 22.09 14.74 -8.33
C ASP A 206 22.38 14.96 -6.86
N PHE A 207 22.90 13.94 -6.18
CA PHE A 207 23.47 14.02 -4.85
C PHE A 207 24.79 13.25 -4.74
N VAL A 208 25.56 13.58 -3.69
CA VAL A 208 26.86 12.98 -3.41
C VAL A 208 26.85 12.43 -1.99
N TYR A 209 27.25 11.18 -1.81
CA TYR A 209 27.36 10.54 -0.50
C TYR A 209 28.83 10.23 -0.14
N PRO A 210 29.27 10.53 1.09
CA PRO A 210 30.64 10.24 1.52
C PRO A 210 30.75 8.90 2.27
N SER A 211 31.95 8.32 2.26
CA SER A 211 32.42 7.24 3.17
C SER A 211 31.78 5.84 3.08
N LEU A 212 30.51 5.74 2.66
CA LEU A 212 29.81 4.47 2.41
C LEU A 212 30.50 3.72 1.25
N GLN A 213 30.62 2.39 1.34
CA GLN A 213 31.26 1.53 0.33
C GLN A 213 30.42 0.26 0.16
N PHE A 214 30.27 -0.22 -1.06
CA PHE A 214 29.55 -1.45 -1.36
C PHE A 214 30.55 -2.59 -1.51
N GLY A 215 30.49 -3.58 -0.61
CA GLY A 215 31.40 -4.73 -0.69
C GLY A 215 31.28 -5.50 -2.01
N ASN A 216 32.38 -5.68 -2.74
CA ASN A 216 32.45 -6.41 -4.03
C ASN A 216 32.08 -7.91 -3.88
N GLY A 217 31.98 -8.42 -2.65
CA GLY A 217 31.53 -9.78 -2.32
C GLY A 217 30.09 -9.86 -1.81
N GLY A 218 29.33 -8.77 -1.88
CA GLY A 218 27.99 -8.62 -1.34
C GLY A 218 27.91 -7.63 -0.17
N ASP A 219 26.80 -6.91 -0.09
CA ASP A 219 26.48 -5.92 0.95
C ASP A 219 24.96 -5.68 1.01
N SER A 220 24.51 -4.66 1.74
CA SER A 220 23.16 -4.12 1.63
C SER A 220 23.18 -2.61 1.42
N LEU A 221 22.18 -2.07 0.73
CA LEU A 221 21.91 -0.65 0.63
C LEU A 221 20.52 -0.38 1.19
N THR A 222 20.43 0.44 2.23
CA THR A 222 19.16 0.84 2.86
C THR A 222 19.02 2.34 2.83
N ILE A 223 17.85 2.83 2.41
CA ILE A 223 17.47 4.23 2.51
C ILE A 223 16.34 4.41 3.53
N SER A 224 16.45 5.43 4.38
CA SER A 224 15.47 5.69 5.43
C SER A 224 15.28 7.18 5.70
N ASN A 225 14.10 7.55 6.19
CA ASN A 225 13.85 8.83 6.83
C ASN A 225 13.94 8.68 8.36
N SER A 226 13.48 9.66 9.14
CA SER A 226 13.53 9.58 10.60
C SER A 226 12.49 8.64 11.22
N LEU A 227 11.50 8.19 10.43
CA LEU A 227 10.34 7.43 10.89
C LEU A 227 10.34 5.96 10.42
N ALA A 228 10.89 5.68 9.23
CA ALA A 228 10.83 4.37 8.60
C ALA A 228 11.99 4.14 7.62
N THR A 229 12.26 2.85 7.37
CA THR A 229 12.98 2.42 6.17
C THR A 229 12.09 2.62 4.96
N LEU A 230 12.58 3.37 3.98
CA LEU A 230 11.85 3.64 2.74
C LEU A 230 12.02 2.48 1.75
N ASP A 231 13.25 1.94 1.67
CA ASP A 231 13.60 0.84 0.79
C ASP A 231 14.95 0.20 1.20
N ARG A 232 15.16 -1.08 0.86
CA ARG A 232 16.37 -1.83 1.20
C ARG A 232 16.68 -2.95 0.20
N VAL A 233 17.84 -2.87 -0.46
CA VAL A 233 18.36 -3.97 -1.29
C VAL A 233 19.43 -4.74 -0.51
N ASP A 234 19.25 -6.05 -0.35
CA ASP A 234 20.23 -6.94 0.31
C ASP A 234 20.87 -7.89 -0.69
N PHE A 235 22.02 -7.48 -1.20
CA PHE A 235 22.81 -8.22 -2.17
C PHE A 235 23.97 -8.99 -1.53
N SER A 236 23.89 -9.28 -0.21
CA SER A 236 24.96 -9.95 0.55
C SER A 236 25.31 -11.35 0.02
N ASN A 237 24.37 -12.00 -0.68
CA ASN A 237 24.54 -13.34 -1.23
C ASN A 237 24.41 -13.40 -2.76
N TRP A 238 24.37 -12.25 -3.44
CA TRP A 238 24.16 -12.21 -4.89
C TRP A 238 25.47 -12.35 -5.65
N ALA A 239 25.39 -12.79 -6.90
CA ALA A 239 26.53 -12.74 -7.80
C ALA A 239 26.81 -11.30 -8.23
N ILE A 240 27.95 -10.74 -7.80
CA ILE A 240 28.42 -9.42 -8.23
C ILE A 240 29.43 -9.57 -9.36
N SER A 241 29.14 -8.97 -10.51
CA SER A 241 30.03 -8.94 -11.67
C SER A 241 30.90 -7.69 -11.67
N SER A 242 32.21 -7.88 -11.78
CA SER A 242 33.15 -6.76 -11.95
C SER A 242 32.89 -6.04 -13.27
N GLY A 243 32.72 -4.72 -13.18
CA GLY A 243 32.47 -3.82 -14.30
C GLY A 243 31.03 -3.81 -14.80
N ALA A 244 30.06 -4.33 -14.04
CA ALA A 244 28.64 -4.21 -14.38
C ALA A 244 27.82 -3.82 -13.14
N ALA A 245 26.96 -2.82 -13.29
CA ALA A 245 25.99 -2.49 -12.26
C ALA A 245 24.93 -3.57 -12.13
N LEU A 246 24.45 -3.78 -10.91
CA LEU A 246 23.18 -4.45 -10.67
C LEU A 246 22.08 -3.52 -11.17
N ALA A 247 21.32 -3.96 -12.15
CA ALA A 247 20.16 -3.25 -12.69
C ALA A 247 18.88 -4.00 -12.32
N LEU A 248 17.95 -3.30 -11.66
CA LEU A 248 16.62 -3.83 -11.39
C LEU A 248 15.88 -4.01 -12.71
N HIS A 249 15.53 -5.25 -13.00
CA HIS A 249 14.82 -5.68 -14.19
C HIS A 249 13.42 -6.21 -13.83
N GLY A 250 12.45 -5.84 -14.66
CA GLY A 250 11.08 -6.33 -14.57
C GLY A 250 10.09 -5.18 -14.58
N GLY A 251 8.89 -5.43 -15.11
CA GLY A 251 7.89 -4.40 -15.36
C GLY A 251 7.46 -3.60 -14.15
N THR A 252 7.62 -4.16 -12.96
CA THR A 252 7.09 -3.60 -11.72
C THR A 252 8.23 -3.28 -10.78
N ILE A 253 8.72 -2.04 -10.88
CA ILE A 253 9.66 -1.47 -9.90
C ILE A 253 8.90 -1.25 -8.58
N SER A 254 9.32 -1.94 -7.52
CA SER A 254 8.77 -1.76 -6.17
C SER A 254 9.80 -2.14 -5.11
N ALA A 255 9.69 -1.53 -3.92
CA ALA A 255 10.53 -1.81 -2.75
C ALA A 255 10.38 -3.24 -2.17
N LEU A 256 9.50 -4.08 -2.73
CA LEU A 256 9.39 -5.50 -2.35
C LEU A 256 9.99 -6.44 -3.39
N LYS A 257 10.04 -5.99 -4.66
CA LYS A 257 10.62 -6.79 -5.76
C LYS A 257 12.12 -6.59 -5.82
N ASN A 258 12.59 -5.38 -5.58
CA ASN A 258 14.02 -5.10 -5.54
C ASN A 258 14.75 -5.78 -4.33
N ASP A 259 14.02 -6.38 -3.39
CA ASP A 259 14.58 -7.24 -2.34
C ASP A 259 14.99 -8.65 -2.81
N LYS A 260 14.62 -9.07 -4.03
CA LYS A 260 14.87 -10.44 -4.51
C LYS A 260 15.80 -10.45 -5.71
N GLU A 261 16.86 -11.27 -5.64
CA GLU A 261 17.88 -11.43 -6.69
C GLU A 261 17.29 -11.72 -8.08
N ASP A 262 16.18 -12.47 -8.16
CA ASP A 262 15.53 -12.83 -9.43
C ASP A 262 15.06 -11.63 -10.27
N TYR A 263 14.91 -10.45 -9.65
CA TYR A 263 14.57 -9.20 -10.34
C TYR A 263 15.80 -8.34 -10.66
N TRP A 264 17.00 -8.82 -10.40
CA TRP A 264 18.24 -8.11 -10.69
C TRP A 264 19.10 -8.86 -11.69
N CYS A 265 19.93 -8.11 -12.37
CA CYS A 265 20.86 -8.65 -13.34
C CYS A 265 21.96 -7.64 -13.65
N ASP A 266 23.01 -8.12 -14.30
CA ASP A 266 24.08 -7.26 -14.79
C ASP A 266 23.54 -6.33 -15.88
N ALA A 267 23.80 -5.02 -15.72
CA ALA A 267 23.58 -4.04 -16.77
C ALA A 267 24.34 -4.42 -18.05
N THR A 268 23.75 -4.12 -19.20
CA THR A 268 24.27 -4.58 -20.49
C THR A 268 24.83 -3.49 -21.39
N ALA A 269 24.46 -2.22 -21.18
CA ALA A 269 25.01 -1.12 -21.96
C ALA A 269 26.20 -0.47 -21.26
N PRO A 270 27.21 0.00 -22.02
CA PRO A 270 28.36 0.69 -21.44
C PRO A 270 27.99 2.09 -20.93
N ILE A 271 28.49 2.43 -19.74
CA ILE A 271 28.43 3.78 -19.19
C ILE A 271 29.15 4.73 -20.12
N ALA A 272 28.57 5.92 -20.35
CA ALA A 272 29.16 6.93 -21.22
C ALA A 272 30.59 7.27 -20.78
N GLN A 273 31.58 7.12 -21.68
CA GLN A 273 33.02 7.34 -21.43
C GLN A 273 33.74 6.21 -20.68
N GLY A 274 33.14 5.03 -20.54
CA GLY A 274 33.73 3.83 -19.94
C GLY A 274 33.55 2.54 -20.76
N ALA A 275 34.13 1.47 -20.25
CA ALA A 275 33.88 0.08 -20.63
C ALA A 275 32.97 -0.66 -19.62
N ASP A 276 32.86 -0.16 -18.39
CA ASP A 276 31.90 -0.67 -17.40
C ASP A 276 30.45 -0.46 -17.85
N LEU A 277 29.56 -1.34 -17.42
CA LEU A 277 28.18 -1.44 -17.85
C LEU A 277 27.23 -0.87 -16.79
N GLY A 278 26.26 -0.08 -17.22
CA GLY A 278 25.33 0.64 -16.36
C GLY A 278 24.60 1.74 -17.11
N SER A 279 23.52 2.24 -16.50
CA SER A 279 22.64 3.27 -17.05
C SER A 279 22.54 4.52 -16.15
N PRO A 280 23.63 5.04 -15.57
CA PRO A 280 23.56 6.09 -14.56
C PRO A 280 22.87 7.37 -15.07
N GLY A 281 21.78 7.75 -14.42
CA GLY A 281 20.91 8.87 -14.74
C GLY A 281 19.89 8.59 -15.84
N GLU A 282 19.75 7.35 -16.30
CA GLU A 282 18.84 6.92 -17.36
C GLU A 282 18.08 5.65 -16.90
N PRO A 283 16.95 5.28 -17.52
CA PRO A 283 16.26 4.05 -17.17
C PRO A 283 17.14 2.80 -17.38
N ASN A 284 17.05 1.85 -16.45
CA ASN A 284 17.76 0.56 -16.52
C ASN A 284 17.59 -0.15 -17.86
N ASP A 285 18.70 -0.59 -18.44
CA ASP A 285 18.67 -1.48 -19.59
C ASP A 285 18.22 -2.89 -19.20
N HIS A 286 17.45 -3.52 -20.09
CA HIS A 286 16.90 -4.84 -19.84
C HIS A 286 17.92 -5.93 -20.19
N CYS A 287 18.48 -6.54 -19.16
CA CYS A 287 19.45 -7.63 -19.26
C CYS A 287 18.90 -8.95 -19.83
N PHE A 288 17.57 -9.12 -19.91
CA PHE A 288 16.95 -10.21 -20.64
C PHE A 288 16.59 -9.70 -22.04
N GLU A 289 17.54 -9.81 -22.96
CA GLU A 289 17.24 -9.83 -24.38
C GLU A 289 16.30 -11.03 -24.62
N GLU A 290 14.99 -10.77 -24.75
CA GLU A 290 14.19 -11.69 -25.56
C GLU A 290 14.79 -11.62 -26.96
N ASP A 291 15.47 -12.71 -27.33
CA ASP A 291 15.79 -13.11 -28.69
C ASP A 291 14.55 -12.93 -29.58
N SER A 292 14.36 -11.70 -30.06
CA SER A 292 13.48 -11.38 -31.16
C SER A 292 14.39 -11.31 -32.37
N GLY A 293 14.62 -12.48 -32.95
CA GLY A 293 15.10 -12.60 -34.31
C GLY A 293 14.26 -11.75 -35.27
N PHE A 294 14.64 -10.48 -35.41
CA PHE A 294 14.29 -9.59 -36.51
C PHE A 294 15.50 -8.73 -36.83
N ILE A 295 16.13 -9.10 -37.93
CA ILE A 295 17.28 -8.41 -38.52
C ILE A 295 16.81 -7.04 -39.03
N GLY A 296 17.42 -5.99 -38.48
CA GLY A 296 17.67 -4.73 -39.17
C GLY A 296 16.56 -3.69 -39.10
N ASP A 297 16.60 -2.83 -38.08
CA ASP A 297 16.54 -1.39 -38.33
C ASP A 297 17.42 -0.65 -37.31
N THR A 298 18.27 0.23 -37.83
CA THR A 298 19.18 1.08 -37.07
C THR A 298 18.49 2.42 -36.83
N GLY A 299 17.98 2.61 -35.62
CA GLY A 299 17.68 3.92 -35.04
C GLY A 299 16.19 4.23 -34.82
N ASP A 300 15.69 3.92 -33.63
CA ASP A 300 14.62 4.68 -32.96
C ASP A 300 14.64 4.37 -31.44
N PRO A 301 14.67 5.36 -30.52
CA PRO A 301 14.58 5.12 -29.08
C PRO A 301 13.11 4.94 -28.67
N PHE A 302 12.86 3.98 -27.78
CA PHE A 302 11.56 3.57 -27.22
C PHE A 302 10.64 2.76 -28.17
N ARG A 303 10.91 1.47 -28.33
CA ARG A 303 9.97 0.54 -28.97
C ARG A 303 8.72 0.36 -28.08
N THR A 304 7.57 0.82 -28.58
CA THR A 304 6.27 0.43 -28.03
C THR A 304 6.08 -1.09 -28.12
N ARG A 305 5.69 -1.73 -27.00
CA ARG A 305 5.39 -3.17 -26.92
C ARG A 305 3.96 -3.43 -27.36
N THR A 306 3.72 -4.48 -28.15
CA THR A 306 2.37 -4.91 -28.50
C THR A 306 1.77 -5.76 -27.38
N VAL A 307 0.44 -5.82 -27.28
CA VAL A 307 -0.26 -6.65 -26.29
C VAL A 307 0.12 -8.14 -26.35
N GLU A 308 0.45 -8.67 -27.52
CA GLU A 308 0.90 -10.08 -27.70
C GLU A 308 2.22 -10.39 -27.01
N LYS A 309 2.97 -9.35 -26.63
CA LYS A 309 4.21 -9.53 -25.89
C LYS A 309 4.00 -9.41 -24.39
N LEU A 310 2.85 -9.00 -23.89
CA LEU A 310 2.64 -8.80 -22.46
C LEU A 310 2.62 -10.11 -21.68
N SER A 311 3.09 -10.04 -20.45
CA SER A 311 3.01 -11.08 -19.42
C SER A 311 1.76 -10.88 -18.55
N ALA A 312 1.37 -11.93 -17.82
CA ALA A 312 0.33 -11.81 -16.79
C ALA A 312 0.73 -10.74 -15.74
N GLY A 313 -0.22 -9.89 -15.38
CA GLY A 313 -0.08 -8.79 -14.43
C GLY A 313 0.59 -7.52 -14.95
N GLU A 314 0.89 -7.42 -16.25
CA GLU A 314 1.43 -6.17 -16.82
C GLU A 314 0.35 -5.14 -17.20
N LEU A 315 -0.91 -5.56 -17.27
CA LEU A 315 -2.08 -4.68 -17.14
C LEU A 315 -2.82 -5.17 -15.90
N VAL A 316 -3.32 -4.26 -15.06
CA VAL A 316 -4.05 -4.62 -13.84
C VAL A 316 -5.33 -3.82 -13.77
N ILE A 317 -6.46 -4.48 -13.65
CA ILE A 317 -7.79 -3.88 -13.50
C ILE A 317 -7.85 -3.22 -12.13
N THR A 318 -8.15 -1.91 -12.13
CA THR A 318 -8.13 -1.05 -10.95
C THR A 318 -9.53 -0.59 -10.55
N GLU A 319 -10.42 -0.36 -11.51
CA GLU A 319 -11.76 0.15 -11.20
C GLU A 319 -12.82 -0.48 -12.11
N ILE A 320 -13.99 -0.81 -11.56
CA ILE A 320 -15.10 -1.40 -12.32
C ILE A 320 -16.44 -0.79 -11.88
N MET A 321 -17.08 -0.01 -12.75
CA MET A 321 -18.47 0.41 -12.54
C MET A 321 -19.41 -0.68 -13.05
N VAL A 322 -19.92 -1.51 -12.14
CA VAL A 322 -20.78 -2.66 -12.47
C VAL A 322 -22.28 -2.38 -12.33
N ASN A 323 -22.70 -1.53 -11.40
CA ASN A 323 -24.12 -1.29 -11.10
C ASN A 323 -24.45 0.20 -10.92
N PRO A 324 -24.35 1.02 -11.98
CA PRO A 324 -24.67 2.44 -11.90
C PRO A 324 -26.15 2.70 -11.54
N ASP A 325 -26.41 3.67 -10.65
CA ASP A 325 -27.76 4.04 -10.20
C ASP A 325 -28.41 5.09 -11.10
N GLU A 326 -27.68 6.16 -11.44
CA GLU A 326 -28.28 7.36 -12.03
C GLU A 326 -28.61 7.17 -13.51
N CYS A 327 -27.72 6.51 -14.24
CA CYS A 327 -27.87 6.27 -15.68
C CYS A 327 -28.37 4.86 -16.02
N GLY A 328 -28.39 3.94 -15.06
CA GLY A 328 -28.76 2.54 -15.22
C GLY A 328 -27.69 1.68 -15.89
N ASP A 329 -27.57 0.42 -15.44
CA ASP A 329 -26.58 -0.60 -15.84
C ASP A 329 -25.96 -0.42 -17.22
N SER A 330 -26.77 -0.64 -18.26
CA SER A 330 -26.27 -0.79 -19.63
C SER A 330 -25.73 0.48 -20.30
N THR A 331 -25.68 1.60 -19.57
CA THR A 331 -25.36 2.93 -20.11
C THR A 331 -24.36 3.71 -19.27
N ALA A 332 -23.79 3.14 -18.20
CA ALA A 332 -22.75 3.79 -17.40
C ALA A 332 -21.63 2.85 -16.93
N GLU A 333 -21.67 1.57 -17.32
CA GLU A 333 -20.57 0.65 -17.08
C GLU A 333 -19.24 1.12 -17.73
N TYR A 334 -18.16 1.01 -16.97
CA TYR A 334 -16.79 1.20 -17.43
C TYR A 334 -15.84 0.24 -16.70
N LEU A 335 -14.68 0.05 -17.31
CA LEU A 335 -13.56 -0.70 -16.79
C LEU A 335 -12.34 0.23 -16.81
N GLU A 336 -11.57 0.25 -15.74
CA GLU A 336 -10.28 0.92 -15.69
C GLU A 336 -9.19 -0.09 -15.37
N PHE A 337 -8.02 0.09 -16.00
CA PHE A 337 -6.84 -0.69 -15.70
C PHE A 337 -5.56 0.14 -15.84
N SER A 338 -4.56 -0.17 -15.03
CA SER A 338 -3.22 0.43 -15.08
C SER A 338 -2.27 -0.41 -15.91
N SER A 339 -1.39 0.25 -16.68
CA SER A 339 -0.26 -0.40 -17.33
C SER A 339 0.93 -0.50 -16.39
N LEU A 340 1.12 -1.67 -15.78
CA LEU A 340 2.30 -2.01 -14.99
C LEU A 340 3.47 -2.52 -15.85
N ALA A 341 3.38 -2.44 -17.17
CA ALA A 341 4.50 -2.69 -18.07
C ALA A 341 5.56 -1.58 -17.90
N PRO A 342 6.87 -1.91 -18.01
CA PRO A 342 7.95 -0.92 -17.90
C PRO A 342 8.14 -0.11 -19.20
N TRP A 343 7.33 -0.40 -20.22
CA TRP A 343 7.41 0.20 -21.55
C TRP A 343 6.05 0.75 -21.97
N PRO A 344 6.01 1.71 -22.90
CA PRO A 344 4.77 2.05 -23.57
C PRO A 344 4.16 0.83 -24.27
N VAL A 345 2.88 0.60 -24.05
CA VAL A 345 2.12 -0.52 -24.62
C VAL A 345 1.16 0.01 -25.68
N ASP A 346 1.17 -0.60 -26.87
CA ASP A 346 0.09 -0.44 -27.85
C ASP A 346 -1.00 -1.45 -27.56
N LEU A 347 -2.15 -0.98 -27.09
CA LEU A 347 -3.31 -1.81 -26.76
C LEU A 347 -4.03 -2.39 -27.99
N GLN A 348 -3.62 -2.08 -29.22
CA GLN A 348 -4.16 -2.75 -30.40
C GLN A 348 -4.03 -4.27 -30.27
N GLY A 349 -5.17 -4.97 -30.36
CA GLY A 349 -5.24 -6.42 -30.20
C GLY A 349 -5.53 -6.90 -28.78
N LEU A 350 -5.53 -6.01 -27.78
CA LEU A 350 -6.07 -6.33 -26.45
C LEU A 350 -7.51 -6.78 -26.57
N THR A 351 -7.85 -7.88 -25.91
CA THR A 351 -9.21 -8.38 -25.85
C THR A 351 -9.73 -8.23 -24.43
N ILE A 352 -10.73 -7.37 -24.27
CA ILE A 352 -11.58 -7.29 -23.07
C ILE A 352 -12.63 -8.38 -23.23
N ALA A 353 -12.84 -9.21 -22.22
CA ALA A 353 -13.80 -10.31 -22.29
C ALA A 353 -14.54 -10.50 -20.96
N ASP A 354 -15.79 -10.94 -21.05
CA ASP A 354 -16.54 -11.53 -19.94
C ASP A 354 -16.63 -13.07 -20.13
N ASN A 355 -17.53 -13.73 -19.42
CA ASN A 355 -17.75 -15.17 -19.54
C ASN A 355 -18.46 -15.64 -20.84
N LEU A 356 -19.01 -14.72 -21.65
CA LEU A 356 -19.88 -14.98 -22.81
C LEU A 356 -19.47 -14.23 -24.08
N TYR A 357 -18.86 -13.05 -23.95
CA TYR A 357 -18.58 -12.08 -24.99
C TYR A 357 -17.16 -11.52 -24.87
N GLN A 358 -16.67 -11.00 -25.99
CA GLN A 358 -15.34 -10.40 -26.07
C GLN A 358 -15.32 -9.24 -27.06
N TYR A 359 -14.48 -8.25 -26.79
CA TYR A 359 -14.20 -7.10 -27.61
C TYR A 359 -12.69 -6.96 -27.79
N THR A 360 -12.23 -6.98 -29.05
CA THR A 360 -10.82 -6.77 -29.37
C THR A 360 -10.60 -5.34 -29.83
N VAL A 361 -9.68 -4.62 -29.19
CA VAL A 361 -9.32 -3.24 -29.49
C VAL A 361 -8.77 -3.15 -30.93
N PRO A 362 -9.47 -2.47 -31.85
CA PRO A 362 -9.15 -2.54 -33.28
C PRO A 362 -8.07 -1.53 -33.71
N THR A 363 -7.88 -0.47 -32.94
CA THR A 363 -7.00 0.65 -33.26
C THR A 363 -5.88 0.80 -32.24
N SER A 364 -4.79 1.41 -32.67
CA SER A 364 -3.65 1.70 -31.79
C SER A 364 -4.05 2.68 -30.69
N VAL A 365 -3.74 2.33 -29.44
CA VAL A 365 -3.87 3.16 -28.24
C VAL A 365 -2.59 2.95 -27.44
N ILE A 366 -1.76 3.98 -27.35
CA ILE A 366 -0.44 3.91 -26.73
C ILE A 366 -0.56 4.38 -25.29
N VAL A 367 -0.20 3.51 -24.35
CA VAL A 367 -0.28 3.75 -22.91
C VAL A 367 1.12 3.70 -22.34
N ALA A 368 1.57 4.76 -21.66
CA ALA A 368 2.90 4.79 -21.05
C ALA A 368 2.92 3.97 -19.74
N PRO A 369 4.11 3.58 -19.23
CA PRO A 369 4.24 2.92 -17.94
C PRO A 369 3.53 3.68 -16.82
N GLY A 370 2.82 2.96 -15.96
CA GLY A 370 2.06 3.49 -14.83
C GLY A 370 0.81 4.30 -15.19
N GLN A 371 0.46 4.45 -16.47
CA GLN A 371 -0.76 5.16 -16.85
C GLN A 371 -2.00 4.28 -16.69
N LEU A 372 -3.08 4.91 -16.21
CA LEU A 372 -4.44 4.36 -16.23
C LEU A 372 -5.02 4.41 -17.64
N VAL A 373 -5.94 3.49 -17.90
CA VAL A 373 -6.68 3.36 -19.14
C VAL A 373 -8.15 3.24 -18.80
N LEU A 374 -8.93 4.26 -19.14
CA LEU A 374 -10.37 4.23 -18.98
C LEU A 374 -11.05 3.63 -20.22
N ALA A 375 -11.50 2.39 -20.10
CA ALA A 375 -12.32 1.70 -21.10
C ALA A 375 -13.81 1.95 -20.85
N ARG A 376 -14.48 2.65 -21.76
CA ARG A 376 -15.91 2.96 -21.63
C ARG A 376 -16.78 2.13 -22.56
N LEU A 377 -17.94 1.68 -22.10
CA LEU A 377 -18.93 1.05 -22.97
C LEU A 377 -19.43 2.07 -24.01
N GLU A 378 -19.41 1.76 -25.31
CA GLU A 378 -19.82 2.70 -26.38
C GLU A 378 -21.26 3.23 -26.21
N ALA A 379 -22.14 2.41 -25.66
CA ALA A 379 -23.53 2.79 -25.38
C ALA A 379 -23.66 3.83 -24.25
N SER A 380 -22.59 4.07 -23.47
CA SER A 380 -22.58 4.97 -22.31
C SER A 380 -22.50 6.47 -22.66
N THR A 381 -22.34 6.82 -23.94
CA THR A 381 -22.07 8.20 -24.40
C THR A 381 -22.97 9.33 -23.88
N PRO A 382 -24.25 9.13 -23.47
CA PRO A 382 -25.03 10.19 -22.82
C PRO A 382 -24.73 10.40 -21.33
N CYS A 383 -24.21 9.40 -20.63
CA CYS A 383 -23.86 9.47 -19.20
C CYS A 383 -22.35 9.74 -19.04
N TYR A 384 -21.95 10.48 -18.01
CA TYR A 384 -20.56 10.93 -17.82
C TYR A 384 -20.00 11.56 -19.10
N ALA A 385 -20.80 12.40 -19.77
CA ALA A 385 -20.60 12.73 -21.19
C ALA A 385 -19.28 13.48 -21.47
N THR A 386 -18.71 14.15 -20.46
CA THR A 386 -17.42 14.82 -20.58
C THR A 386 -16.25 14.05 -19.94
N VAL A 387 -16.50 12.90 -19.31
CA VAL A 387 -15.42 11.96 -18.92
C VAL A 387 -14.88 11.29 -20.18
N SER A 388 -13.65 11.64 -20.58
CA SER A 388 -13.04 11.10 -21.79
C SER A 388 -12.47 9.72 -21.53
N GLY A 389 -12.99 8.68 -22.19
CA GLY A 389 -12.36 7.36 -22.18
C GLY A 389 -11.18 7.29 -23.16
N ASP A 390 -10.14 6.55 -22.80
CA ASP A 390 -8.98 6.28 -23.66
C ASP A 390 -9.32 5.26 -24.75
N LEU A 391 -10.23 4.33 -24.44
CA LEU A 391 -10.77 3.39 -25.40
C LEU A 391 -12.27 3.17 -25.18
N ALA A 392 -12.95 2.76 -26.23
CA ALA A 392 -14.35 2.36 -26.17
C ALA A 392 -14.49 0.87 -26.50
N TYR A 393 -15.33 0.17 -25.75
CA TYR A 393 -15.65 -1.24 -26.00
C TYR A 393 -17.15 -1.44 -26.24
N SER A 394 -17.53 -2.56 -26.84
CA SER A 394 -18.94 -2.87 -27.11
C SER A 394 -19.22 -4.37 -27.04
N GLY A 395 -20.48 -4.72 -26.79
CA GLY A 395 -20.96 -6.11 -26.80
C GLY A 395 -20.66 -6.90 -25.53
N ILE A 396 -20.00 -6.29 -24.54
CA ILE A 396 -19.78 -6.80 -23.19
C ILE A 396 -20.73 -6.04 -22.26
N ASN A 397 -21.33 -6.74 -21.30
CA ASN A 397 -22.17 -6.15 -20.27
C ASN A 397 -21.71 -6.71 -18.92
N LEU A 398 -21.33 -5.84 -18.01
CA LEU A 398 -20.78 -6.21 -16.71
C LEU A 398 -21.93 -6.41 -15.73
N GLY A 399 -22.51 -7.61 -15.67
CA GLY A 399 -23.60 -7.88 -14.73
C GLY A 399 -23.11 -7.84 -13.28
N ASP A 400 -24.00 -7.57 -12.31
CA ASP A 400 -23.75 -7.53 -10.85
C ASP A 400 -22.98 -8.73 -10.24
N SER A 401 -22.84 -9.82 -10.99
CA SER A 401 -22.11 -11.02 -10.60
C SER A 401 -21.52 -11.63 -11.85
N ASP A 402 -20.27 -11.27 -12.13
CA ASP A 402 -19.60 -11.66 -13.37
C ASP A 402 -18.09 -11.78 -13.18
N LEU A 403 -17.37 -11.88 -14.29
CA LEU A 403 -15.93 -11.74 -14.39
C LEU A 403 -15.57 -10.85 -15.58
N VAL A 404 -14.46 -10.15 -15.47
CA VAL A 404 -13.86 -9.41 -16.57
C VAL A 404 -12.41 -9.85 -16.75
N MET A 405 -11.96 -9.99 -17.99
CA MET A 405 -10.61 -10.42 -18.34
C MET A 405 -9.98 -9.48 -19.36
N LEU A 406 -8.70 -9.18 -19.15
CA LEU A 406 -7.81 -8.60 -20.15
C LEU A 406 -6.98 -9.75 -20.73
N THR A 407 -7.10 -9.99 -22.04
CA THR A 407 -6.47 -11.15 -22.70
C THR A 407 -5.75 -10.75 -23.99
N ASN A 408 -4.74 -11.53 -24.36
CA ASN A 408 -4.15 -11.55 -25.70
C ASN A 408 -4.41 -12.89 -26.39
N SER A 409 -3.79 -13.17 -27.53
CA SER A 409 -4.04 -14.43 -28.26
C SER A 409 -3.56 -15.69 -27.54
N SER A 410 -2.74 -15.55 -26.49
CA SER A 410 -1.99 -16.64 -25.86
C SER A 410 -2.18 -16.77 -24.34
N LEU A 411 -2.54 -15.69 -23.63
CA LEU A 411 -2.70 -15.67 -22.18
C LEU A 411 -3.75 -14.67 -21.70
N THR A 412 -4.23 -14.90 -20.48
CA THR A 412 -4.94 -13.90 -19.68
C THR A 412 -3.90 -13.03 -18.99
N ILE A 413 -3.91 -11.74 -19.33
CA ILE A 413 -3.02 -10.74 -18.74
C ILE A 413 -3.49 -10.46 -17.33
N ASP A 414 -4.79 -10.24 -17.17
CA ASP A 414 -5.42 -10.02 -15.88
C ASP A 414 -6.88 -10.44 -15.89
N VAL A 415 -7.41 -10.76 -14.72
CA VAL A 415 -8.79 -11.15 -14.51
C VAL A 415 -9.26 -10.58 -13.19
N VAL A 416 -10.52 -10.16 -13.13
CA VAL A 416 -11.21 -9.89 -11.87
C VAL A 416 -12.53 -10.64 -11.92
N ASN A 417 -12.66 -11.65 -11.06
CA ASN A 417 -13.89 -12.42 -10.91
C ASN A 417 -14.66 -11.96 -9.68
N PHE A 418 -15.53 -10.99 -9.87
CA PHE A 418 -16.37 -10.41 -8.83
C PHE A 418 -17.68 -11.18 -8.62
N SER A 419 -17.75 -12.44 -9.06
CA SER A 419 -18.91 -13.29 -8.85
C SER A 419 -19.14 -13.58 -7.38
N GLY A 420 -20.17 -12.95 -6.81
CA GLY A 420 -20.57 -13.14 -5.41
C GLY A 420 -19.93 -12.13 -4.46
N TRP A 421 -19.21 -11.15 -5.00
CA TRP A 421 -18.74 -9.99 -4.24
C TRP A 421 -19.90 -9.07 -3.88
N HIS A 422 -19.67 -8.26 -2.86
CA HIS A 422 -20.58 -7.19 -2.47
C HIS A 422 -20.52 -6.04 -3.47
N ILE A 423 -21.64 -5.79 -4.16
CA ILE A 423 -21.78 -4.69 -5.11
C ILE A 423 -22.69 -3.61 -4.51
N THR A 424 -22.15 -2.41 -4.36
CA THR A 424 -22.91 -1.23 -3.94
C THR A 424 -23.49 -0.54 -5.17
N LYS A 425 -24.82 -0.50 -5.27
CA LYS A 425 -25.49 0.23 -6.35
C LYS A 425 -25.07 1.69 -6.38
N GLY A 426 -24.66 2.17 -7.55
CA GLY A 426 -24.19 3.53 -7.78
C GLY A 426 -22.75 3.77 -7.34
N ALA A 427 -21.97 2.75 -6.99
CA ALA A 427 -20.56 2.91 -6.68
C ALA A 427 -19.73 1.89 -7.46
N ALA A 428 -18.63 2.35 -8.06
CA ALA A 428 -17.66 1.46 -8.68
C ALA A 428 -16.96 0.58 -7.62
N LEU A 429 -16.58 -0.63 -8.03
CA LEU A 429 -15.54 -1.39 -7.34
C LEU A 429 -14.22 -0.64 -7.55
N ASN A 430 -13.62 -0.19 -6.45
CA ASN A 430 -12.37 0.55 -6.39
C ASN A 430 -11.31 -0.33 -5.73
N LEU A 431 -10.28 -0.74 -6.47
CA LEU A 431 -9.13 -1.46 -5.92
C LEU A 431 -8.30 -0.51 -5.06
N ASP A 432 -7.89 -0.96 -3.87
CA ASP A 432 -6.98 -0.19 -3.03
C ASP A 432 -5.67 0.12 -3.80
N PRO A 433 -5.26 1.39 -3.95
CA PRO A 433 -4.04 1.78 -4.64
C PRO A 433 -2.77 1.08 -4.14
N VAL A 434 -2.73 0.63 -2.88
CA VAL A 434 -1.56 -0.09 -2.33
C VAL A 434 -1.53 -1.57 -2.72
N LEU A 435 -2.62 -2.09 -3.32
CA LEU A 435 -2.83 -3.49 -3.71
C LEU A 435 -2.97 -3.65 -5.24
N GLN A 436 -2.40 -2.74 -6.03
CA GLN A 436 -2.45 -2.77 -7.50
C GLN A 436 -1.52 -3.85 -8.10
N ASP A 437 -1.89 -5.11 -7.95
CA ASP A 437 -1.28 -6.24 -8.67
C ASP A 437 -2.34 -7.30 -9.04
N ALA A 438 -2.04 -8.11 -10.07
CA ALA A 438 -2.97 -9.10 -10.64
C ALA A 438 -3.29 -10.30 -9.74
N ASN A 439 -2.69 -10.41 -8.55
CA ASN A 439 -3.09 -11.42 -7.57
C ASN A 439 -3.93 -10.79 -6.46
N SER A 440 -3.57 -9.59 -6.01
CA SER A 440 -4.31 -8.88 -4.96
C SER A 440 -5.66 -8.40 -5.47
N ASN A 441 -5.76 -8.01 -6.74
CA ASN A 441 -7.02 -7.58 -7.37
C ASN A 441 -8.03 -8.73 -7.59
N ASP A 442 -7.64 -9.99 -7.36
CA ASP A 442 -8.51 -11.17 -7.38
C ASP A 442 -9.18 -11.44 -6.02
N ASP A 443 -8.79 -10.73 -4.95
CA ASP A 443 -9.38 -10.84 -3.62
C ASP A 443 -10.34 -9.67 -3.37
N GLU A 444 -11.61 -9.98 -3.10
CA GLU A 444 -12.63 -8.98 -2.73
C GLU A 444 -12.18 -8.07 -1.57
N GLY A 445 -11.34 -8.57 -0.65
CA GLY A 445 -10.80 -7.79 0.47
C GLY A 445 -9.89 -6.64 0.06
N SER A 446 -9.38 -6.64 -1.17
CA SER A 446 -8.57 -5.56 -1.75
C SER A 446 -9.42 -4.45 -2.38
N TRP A 447 -10.73 -4.66 -2.48
CA TRP A 447 -11.66 -3.73 -3.11
C TRP A 447 -12.58 -3.09 -2.07
N CYS A 448 -12.99 -1.86 -2.37
CA CYS A 448 -14.02 -1.14 -1.64
C CYS A 448 -15.00 -0.48 -2.61
N ALA A 449 -16.17 -0.08 -2.12
CA ALA A 449 -17.04 0.78 -2.89
C ALA A 449 -16.41 2.18 -3.00
N ALA A 450 -16.34 2.72 -4.21
CA ALA A 450 -15.85 4.07 -4.45
C ALA A 450 -16.66 5.10 -3.63
N THR A 451 -15.98 6.09 -3.08
CA THR A 451 -16.60 7.15 -2.25
C THR A 451 -16.62 8.52 -2.94
N SER A 452 -15.84 8.69 -3.99
CA SER A 452 -15.69 9.95 -4.71
C SER A 452 -16.83 10.11 -5.71
N ALA A 453 -17.54 11.24 -5.68
CA ALA A 453 -18.57 11.50 -6.67
C ALA A 453 -17.94 11.67 -8.05
N ILE A 454 -18.54 11.06 -9.08
CA ILE A 454 -18.09 11.27 -10.45
C ILE A 454 -18.45 12.72 -10.83
N ASP A 455 -17.44 13.52 -11.13
CA ASP A 455 -17.59 14.89 -11.63
C ASP A 455 -16.96 14.99 -13.01
N ASP A 456 -17.77 15.36 -14.00
CA ASP A 456 -17.33 15.50 -15.38
C ASP A 456 -16.91 16.96 -15.72
N GLY A 457 -16.88 17.83 -14.71
CA GLY A 457 -16.60 19.26 -14.79
C GLY A 457 -17.81 20.10 -15.19
N SER A 458 -18.93 19.46 -15.54
CA SER A 458 -20.19 20.12 -15.89
C SER A 458 -21.35 19.70 -14.98
N VAL A 459 -21.33 18.46 -14.50
CA VAL A 459 -22.30 17.85 -13.60
C VAL A 459 -21.56 16.93 -12.63
N THR A 460 -21.90 17.05 -11.35
CA THR A 460 -21.57 16.03 -10.34
C THR A 460 -22.71 15.01 -10.30
N TYR A 461 -22.38 13.76 -10.59
CA TYR A 461 -23.32 12.64 -10.56
C TYR A 461 -23.46 12.09 -9.14
N THR A 462 -24.54 11.36 -8.90
CA THR A 462 -24.79 10.60 -7.67
C THR A 462 -24.06 9.27 -7.65
N ASP A 463 -23.67 8.76 -8.81
CA ASP A 463 -22.77 7.61 -8.91
C ASP A 463 -21.35 8.00 -8.42
N LEU A 464 -20.68 7.04 -7.79
CA LEU A 464 -19.37 7.19 -7.16
C LEU A 464 -18.32 6.37 -7.92
N GLY A 465 -17.15 6.97 -8.15
CA GLY A 465 -16.05 6.41 -8.93
C GLY A 465 -14.99 7.45 -9.23
N THR A 466 -13.84 6.99 -9.74
CA THR A 466 -12.69 7.80 -10.14
C THR A 466 -12.33 7.61 -11.61
N PRO A 467 -13.28 7.58 -12.56
CA PRO A 467 -12.98 7.19 -13.94
C PRO A 467 -11.94 8.11 -14.60
N GLY A 468 -10.80 7.54 -14.97
CA GLY A 468 -9.65 8.23 -15.56
C GLY A 468 -8.74 8.90 -14.53
N GLY A 469 -8.90 8.62 -13.25
CA GLY A 469 -8.11 9.15 -12.14
C GLY A 469 -7.75 8.05 -11.14
N GLU A 470 -6.78 8.35 -10.26
CA GLU A 470 -6.35 7.38 -9.25
C GLU A 470 -7.50 7.01 -8.30
N ASN A 471 -7.60 5.72 -8.01
CA ASN A 471 -8.51 5.18 -7.00
C ASN A 471 -8.26 5.82 -5.63
N THR A 472 -9.32 5.88 -4.82
CA THR A 472 -9.19 6.30 -3.43
C THR A 472 -8.73 5.11 -2.58
N GLU A 473 -7.83 5.32 -1.62
CA GLU A 473 -7.47 4.27 -0.66
C GLU A 473 -8.71 3.68 0.00
N CYS A 474 -8.73 2.35 0.17
CA CYS A 474 -9.81 1.65 0.85
C CYS A 474 -9.68 1.83 2.37
N THR A 475 -9.77 3.09 2.80
CA THR A 475 -9.81 3.46 4.21
C THR A 475 -11.12 2.97 4.78
N GLY A 476 -11.03 2.00 5.69
CA GLY A 476 -12.22 1.51 6.36
C GLY A 476 -12.85 2.64 7.18
N THR A 477 -14.16 2.79 7.08
CA THR A 477 -14.91 3.75 7.89
C THR A 477 -14.96 3.25 9.33
N ILE A 478 -14.45 4.08 10.25
CA ILE A 478 -14.52 3.77 11.67
C ILE A 478 -15.90 4.13 12.21
N ILE A 479 -16.61 3.13 12.75
CA ILE A 479 -17.85 3.33 13.50
C ILE A 479 -17.56 3.07 14.98
N GLY A 480 -17.94 4.01 15.85
CA GLY A 480 -17.72 3.94 17.29
C GLY A 480 -16.69 4.95 17.79
N ASN A 481 -16.00 4.61 18.88
CA ASN A 481 -15.08 5.53 19.57
C ASN A 481 -13.64 5.36 19.06
N GLY A 482 -13.42 5.67 17.78
CA GLY A 482 -12.11 5.59 17.12
C GLY A 482 -11.15 6.76 17.35
N VAL A 483 -11.60 7.81 18.05
CA VAL A 483 -10.78 8.99 18.37
C VAL A 483 -10.30 8.90 19.80
N GLU A 484 -9.00 9.05 20.01
CA GLU A 484 -8.37 8.85 21.32
C GLU A 484 -8.96 9.75 22.42
N PHE A 485 -9.48 9.12 23.47
CA PHE A 485 -9.87 9.80 24.70
C PHE A 485 -8.64 10.14 25.54
N ALA A 486 -8.67 11.29 26.21
CA ALA A 486 -7.53 11.78 26.99
C ALA A 486 -7.22 10.91 28.23
N SER A 487 -8.25 10.36 28.87
CA SER A 487 -8.09 9.57 30.10
C SER A 487 -7.82 8.10 29.80
N ALA A 488 -7.27 7.39 30.78
CA ALA A 488 -6.97 5.97 30.71
C ALA A 488 -7.88 5.16 31.63
N SER A 489 -8.43 4.06 31.12
CA SER A 489 -9.28 3.14 31.88
C SER A 489 -8.47 2.22 32.80
N SER A 490 -9.14 1.54 33.71
CA SER A 490 -8.54 0.45 34.50
C SER A 490 -9.45 -0.78 34.43
N HIS A 491 -9.12 -1.70 33.54
CA HIS A 491 -9.90 -2.91 33.33
C HIS A 491 -9.31 -4.08 34.10
N GLN A 492 -10.18 -4.81 34.79
CA GLN A 492 -9.83 -6.07 35.42
C GLN A 492 -9.89 -7.20 34.39
N PRO A 493 -9.02 -8.22 34.51
CA PRO A 493 -9.08 -9.37 33.61
C PRO A 493 -10.35 -10.18 33.80
N ASN A 494 -10.70 -10.97 32.79
CA ASN A 494 -11.81 -11.93 32.82
C ASN A 494 -13.21 -11.30 33.00
N PHE A 495 -13.41 -10.13 32.39
CA PHE A 495 -14.72 -9.50 32.22
C PHE A 495 -14.93 -9.14 30.75
N LEU A 496 -16.09 -9.51 30.22
CA LEU A 496 -16.63 -8.91 29.02
C LEU A 496 -17.04 -7.48 29.36
N LEU A 497 -16.54 -6.51 28.61
CA LEU A 497 -16.84 -5.08 28.76
C LEU A 497 -17.42 -4.60 27.43
N GLY A 498 -18.73 -4.34 27.43
CA GLY A 498 -19.50 -3.98 26.24
C GLY A 498 -19.90 -2.51 26.22
N SER A 499 -19.66 -1.84 25.11
CA SER A 499 -20.14 -0.48 24.83
C SER A 499 -21.19 -0.51 23.70
N PRO A 500 -22.25 0.31 23.79
CA PRO A 500 -23.24 0.41 22.73
C PRO A 500 -22.61 1.01 21.46
N LEU A 501 -23.07 0.57 20.30
CA LEU A 501 -22.57 0.94 18.98
C LEU A 501 -23.74 1.02 18.00
N VAL A 502 -23.82 2.08 17.19
CA VAL A 502 -24.87 2.25 16.18
C VAL A 502 -24.27 2.16 14.79
N VAL A 503 -24.81 1.26 13.96
CA VAL A 503 -24.46 1.11 12.56
C VAL A 503 -25.59 1.73 11.73
N ALA A 504 -25.34 2.90 11.15
CA ALA A 504 -26.39 3.74 10.56
C ALA A 504 -26.96 3.20 9.24
N GLN A 505 -26.17 2.39 8.52
CA GLN A 505 -26.50 1.83 7.22
C GLN A 505 -25.94 0.41 7.10
N ASP A 506 -26.50 -0.41 6.22
CA ASP A 506 -25.93 -1.71 5.89
C ASP A 506 -24.46 -1.50 5.47
N SER A 507 -23.55 -2.25 6.08
CA SER A 507 -22.09 -2.06 5.98
C SER A 507 -21.40 -3.41 5.97
N ARG A 508 -20.13 -3.47 5.54
CA ARG A 508 -19.33 -4.70 5.59
C ARG A 508 -18.25 -4.60 6.65
N LEU A 509 -18.41 -5.33 7.75
CA LEU A 509 -17.48 -5.33 8.86
C LEU A 509 -16.17 -6.03 8.48
N SER A 510 -15.04 -5.33 8.57
CA SER A 510 -13.72 -5.88 8.26
C SER A 510 -12.87 -6.10 9.53
N ALA A 511 -12.97 -5.23 10.54
CA ALA A 511 -12.19 -5.35 11.76
C ALA A 511 -12.93 -4.87 13.02
N LEU A 512 -12.49 -5.37 14.17
CA LEU A 512 -12.81 -4.79 15.49
C LEU A 512 -11.56 -4.11 16.04
N GLY A 513 -11.70 -2.94 16.66
CA GLY A 513 -10.58 -2.13 17.08
C GLY A 513 -10.73 -1.47 18.45
N LEU A 514 -9.58 -1.16 19.04
CA LEU A 514 -9.48 -0.38 20.28
C LEU A 514 -8.28 0.57 20.27
N LEU A 515 -8.29 1.57 21.17
CA LEU A 515 -7.12 2.43 21.44
C LEU A 515 -6.54 2.12 22.82
N GLY A 516 -5.42 1.40 22.86
CA GLY A 516 -4.73 1.00 24.08
C GLY A 516 -3.97 2.17 24.71
N LYS A 517 -4.05 2.30 26.02
CA LYS A 517 -3.25 3.24 26.84
C LYS A 517 -2.04 2.58 27.50
N SER A 518 -1.99 1.26 27.46
CA SER A 518 -0.87 0.43 27.92
C SER A 518 -0.79 -0.85 27.10
N GLY A 519 0.42 -1.33 26.82
CA GLY A 519 0.62 -2.65 26.22
C GLY A 519 0.68 -3.79 27.25
N GLY A 520 0.83 -5.02 26.76
CA GLY A 520 1.18 -6.21 27.57
C GLY A 520 0.01 -7.11 27.98
N ALA A 521 -1.23 -6.67 27.80
CA ALA A 521 -2.40 -7.54 27.87
C ALA A 521 -2.68 -8.17 26.49
N ASN A 522 -3.37 -9.30 26.45
CA ASN A 522 -4.04 -9.80 25.26
C ASN A 522 -5.54 -9.50 25.34
N VAL A 523 -6.14 -9.20 24.20
CA VAL A 523 -7.57 -8.93 24.05
C VAL A 523 -8.22 -9.92 23.09
N LYS A 524 -9.47 -10.27 23.37
CA LYS A 524 -10.41 -10.78 22.37
C LYS A 524 -11.55 -9.77 22.27
N MET A 525 -11.87 -9.36 21.05
CA MET A 525 -12.99 -8.47 20.79
C MET A 525 -14.15 -9.23 20.17
N ALA A 526 -15.36 -8.71 20.34
CA ALA A 526 -16.57 -9.29 19.80
C ALA A 526 -17.62 -8.22 19.52
N LEU A 527 -18.52 -8.51 18.58
CA LEU A 527 -19.71 -7.72 18.31
C LEU A 527 -20.94 -8.56 18.67
N TYR A 528 -21.89 -7.98 19.39
CA TYR A 528 -23.17 -8.61 19.76
C TYR A 528 -24.34 -7.80 19.22
N THR A 529 -25.45 -8.46 18.92
CA THR A 529 -26.72 -7.80 18.61
C THR A 529 -27.26 -7.09 19.85
N ASP A 530 -28.01 -6.00 19.65
CA ASP A 530 -28.83 -5.42 20.71
C ASP A 530 -30.18 -6.14 20.86
N LEU A 531 -30.57 -6.41 22.10
CA LEU A 531 -31.93 -6.77 22.48
C LEU A 531 -32.44 -5.83 23.58
N ALA A 532 -33.14 -4.78 23.16
CA ALA A 532 -33.78 -3.80 24.03
C ALA A 532 -32.78 -3.04 24.93
N GLY A 533 -31.67 -2.59 24.36
CA GLY A 533 -30.61 -1.86 25.06
C GLY A 533 -29.68 -2.77 25.86
N SER A 534 -29.48 -4.01 25.42
CA SER A 534 -28.63 -4.99 26.09
C SER A 534 -27.96 -5.92 25.06
N PRO A 535 -26.68 -6.30 25.26
CA PRO A 535 -26.04 -7.28 24.38
C PRO A 535 -26.72 -8.64 24.48
N ASP A 536 -26.96 -9.31 23.35
CA ASP A 536 -27.66 -10.61 23.29
C ASP A 536 -26.91 -11.69 22.51
N GLN A 537 -27.03 -11.76 21.18
CA GLN A 537 -26.42 -12.83 20.38
C GLN A 537 -25.10 -12.38 19.77
N LEU A 538 -24.10 -13.28 19.76
CA LEU A 538 -22.81 -13.04 19.15
C LEU A 538 -22.95 -12.91 17.63
N VAL A 539 -22.43 -11.82 17.08
CA VAL A 539 -22.31 -11.58 15.64
C VAL A 539 -20.96 -12.11 15.15
N VAL A 540 -19.87 -11.66 15.76
CA VAL A 540 -18.50 -12.08 15.43
C VAL A 540 -17.57 -11.92 16.63
N ALA A 541 -16.48 -12.69 16.66
CA ALA A 541 -15.41 -12.55 17.64
C ALA A 541 -14.03 -12.70 16.99
N THR A 542 -13.02 -12.03 17.54
CA THR A 542 -11.64 -12.10 17.07
C THR A 542 -10.85 -13.21 17.76
N ALA A 543 -9.70 -13.54 17.17
CA ALA A 543 -8.64 -14.25 17.88
C ALA A 543 -8.06 -13.42 19.04
N SER A 544 -7.22 -14.04 19.86
CA SER A 544 -6.46 -13.36 20.91
C SER A 544 -5.35 -12.52 20.28
N THR A 545 -5.33 -11.23 20.57
CA THR A 545 -4.37 -10.28 19.99
C THR A 545 -3.67 -9.48 21.10
N PRO A 546 -2.34 -9.29 21.05
CA PRO A 546 -1.65 -8.40 21.98
C PRO A 546 -2.12 -6.96 21.86
N VAL A 547 -2.40 -6.32 23.00
CA VAL A 547 -2.68 -4.89 23.09
C VAL A 547 -1.36 -4.12 23.07
N LYS A 548 -1.30 -3.05 22.27
CA LYS A 548 -0.20 -2.08 22.24
C LYS A 548 -0.70 -0.68 22.60
N LEU A 549 0.23 0.24 22.82
CA LEU A 549 -0.10 1.66 22.95
C LEU A 549 -0.60 2.18 21.59
N GLY A 550 -1.73 2.91 21.59
CA GLY A 550 -2.36 3.40 20.36
C GLY A 550 -3.34 2.42 19.73
N ALA A 551 -3.62 2.57 18.44
CA ALA A 551 -4.62 1.79 17.72
C ALA A 551 -4.21 0.33 17.57
N VAL A 552 -5.13 -0.55 17.94
CA VAL A 552 -5.09 -1.99 17.69
C VAL A 552 -6.34 -2.32 16.87
N GLU A 553 -6.15 -2.58 15.59
CA GLU A 553 -7.19 -3.10 14.71
C GLU A 553 -6.96 -4.59 14.52
N ILE A 554 -8.02 -5.38 14.69
CA ILE A 554 -7.99 -6.83 14.61
C ILE A 554 -8.90 -7.24 13.46
N GLU A 555 -8.28 -7.49 12.31
CA GLU A 555 -8.96 -7.95 11.10
C GLU A 555 -9.72 -9.25 11.34
N LEU A 556 -10.90 -9.34 10.75
CA LEU A 556 -11.68 -10.57 10.72
C LEU A 556 -11.07 -11.56 9.73
N ALA A 557 -11.28 -12.85 9.96
CA ALA A 557 -10.82 -13.90 9.04
C ALA A 557 -11.51 -13.82 7.66
N ALA A 558 -12.70 -13.23 7.61
CA ALA A 558 -13.40 -12.83 6.40
C ALA A 558 -14.33 -11.64 6.75
N PRO A 559 -14.50 -10.66 5.86
CA PRO A 559 -15.45 -9.58 6.08
C PRO A 559 -16.89 -10.11 6.25
N LEU A 560 -17.70 -9.41 7.03
CA LEU A 560 -19.06 -9.83 7.39
C LEU A 560 -20.08 -8.75 7.05
N ASP A 561 -21.13 -9.10 6.31
CA ASP A 561 -22.27 -8.20 6.08
C ASP A 561 -22.96 -7.87 7.42
N LEU A 562 -23.07 -6.59 7.70
CA LEU A 562 -23.62 -6.04 8.94
C LEU A 562 -24.78 -5.11 8.59
N ALA A 563 -26.01 -5.55 8.89
CA ALA A 563 -27.19 -4.73 8.66
C ALA A 563 -27.20 -3.49 9.57
N ALA A 564 -27.82 -2.40 9.10
CA ALA A 564 -28.06 -1.21 9.90
C ALA A 564 -28.82 -1.56 11.19
N GLY A 565 -28.36 -1.03 12.32
CA GLY A 565 -28.98 -1.29 13.61
C GLY A 565 -28.09 -0.98 14.81
N ASP A 566 -28.62 -1.32 15.98
CA ASP A 566 -27.95 -1.17 17.26
C ASP A 566 -27.20 -2.46 17.63
N TYR A 567 -25.95 -2.31 18.06
CA TYR A 567 -25.03 -3.38 18.42
C TYR A 567 -24.28 -3.05 19.71
N TRP A 568 -23.54 -4.04 20.20
CA TRP A 568 -22.62 -3.89 21.33
C TRP A 568 -21.24 -4.39 20.95
N ILE A 569 -20.25 -3.50 20.99
CA ILE A 569 -18.84 -3.88 20.85
C ILE A 569 -18.27 -4.23 22.21
N VAL A 570 -17.65 -5.40 22.31
CA VAL A 570 -17.24 -6.03 23.56
C VAL A 570 -15.77 -6.40 23.51
N ALA A 571 -15.04 -6.17 24.61
CA ALA A 571 -13.68 -6.66 24.79
C ALA A 571 -13.56 -7.49 26.08
N VAL A 572 -12.64 -8.46 26.08
CA VAL A 572 -12.19 -9.17 27.29
C VAL A 572 -10.68 -9.30 27.28
N TYR A 573 -10.06 -9.12 28.45
CA TYR A 573 -8.60 -9.12 28.63
C TYR A 573 -8.15 -10.27 29.55
N ASP A 574 -6.96 -10.78 29.28
CA ASP A 574 -6.33 -11.87 30.06
C ASP A 574 -5.71 -11.41 31.38
N VAL A 575 -5.14 -10.20 31.39
CA VAL A 575 -4.60 -9.49 32.54
C VAL A 575 -5.21 -8.10 32.66
N ALA A 576 -4.80 -7.32 33.66
CA ALA A 576 -5.25 -5.94 33.79
C ALA A 576 -4.83 -5.12 32.56
N ALA A 577 -5.76 -4.34 32.01
CA ALA A 577 -5.58 -3.59 30.78
C ALA A 577 -6.06 -2.15 30.91
N SER A 578 -5.60 -1.30 30.00
CA SER A 578 -6.00 0.11 29.93
C SER A 578 -6.21 0.52 28.48
N VAL A 579 -7.37 1.10 28.21
CA VAL A 579 -7.74 1.74 26.94
C VAL A 579 -8.20 3.17 27.21
N GLY A 580 -8.36 3.97 26.17
CA GLY A 580 -8.90 5.32 26.36
C GLY A 580 -10.34 5.29 26.90
N ILE A 581 -10.66 6.21 27.81
CA ILE A 581 -11.97 6.31 28.47
C ILE A 581 -12.48 7.75 28.50
N ASP A 582 -13.78 7.91 28.29
CA ASP A 582 -14.54 9.12 28.61
C ASP A 582 -15.63 8.82 29.66
N PHE A 583 -15.66 9.61 30.73
CA PHE A 583 -16.60 9.48 31.84
C PHE A 583 -17.95 10.15 31.58
N SER A 584 -18.15 10.74 30.40
CA SER A 584 -19.41 11.38 29.98
C SER A 584 -20.29 10.53 29.06
N GLY A 585 -19.89 9.28 28.83
CA GLY A 585 -20.48 8.36 27.85
C GLY A 585 -21.81 7.72 28.24
N GLU A 586 -22.11 6.59 27.60
CA GLU A 586 -23.29 5.74 27.86
C GLU A 586 -22.99 4.66 28.90
N ALA A 587 -24.02 4.02 29.44
CA ALA A 587 -23.81 2.90 30.36
C ALA A 587 -23.22 1.69 29.60
N TYR A 588 -22.07 1.19 30.08
CA TYR A 588 -21.48 -0.05 29.56
C TYR A 588 -22.12 -1.28 30.22
N ALA A 589 -22.17 -2.38 29.47
CA ALA A 589 -22.56 -3.70 29.95
C ALA A 589 -21.32 -4.48 30.36
N TYR A 590 -21.41 -5.29 31.42
CA TYR A 590 -20.33 -6.19 31.79
C TYR A 590 -20.83 -7.52 32.36
N ALA A 591 -20.02 -8.56 32.16
CA ALA A 591 -20.23 -9.89 32.71
C ALA A 591 -18.89 -10.59 32.96
N SER A 592 -18.81 -11.43 33.99
CA SER A 592 -17.61 -12.24 34.24
C SER A 592 -17.45 -13.31 33.15
N HIS A 593 -16.23 -13.46 32.62
CA HIS A 593 -15.92 -14.41 31.57
C HIS A 593 -14.43 -14.77 31.60
N ASP A 594 -14.08 -16.04 31.70
CA ASP A 594 -12.68 -16.49 31.66
C ASP A 594 -12.11 -16.30 30.25
N PHE A 595 -11.08 -15.44 30.12
CA PHE A 595 -10.42 -15.14 28.85
C PHE A 595 -9.92 -16.39 28.13
N LYS A 596 -9.56 -17.46 28.87
CA LYS A 596 -9.08 -18.71 28.26
C LYS A 596 -10.16 -19.45 27.50
N THR A 597 -11.43 -19.16 27.78
CA THR A 597 -12.57 -19.77 27.09
C THR A 597 -12.91 -19.02 25.79
N ALA A 598 -13.73 -19.64 24.95
CA ALA A 598 -14.23 -18.97 23.75
C ALA A 598 -15.28 -17.92 24.13
N ILE A 599 -15.33 -16.82 23.39
CA ILE A 599 -16.38 -15.81 23.53
C ILE A 599 -17.76 -16.48 23.43
N PRO A 600 -18.69 -16.24 24.38
CA PRO A 600 -19.93 -16.98 24.44
C PRO A 600 -20.88 -16.58 23.29
N ALA A 601 -21.59 -17.56 22.73
CA ALA A 601 -22.53 -17.30 21.63
C ALA A 601 -23.74 -16.43 22.05
N THR A 602 -24.07 -16.42 23.33
CA THR A 602 -25.07 -15.52 23.93
C THR A 602 -24.41 -14.79 25.09
N PHE A 603 -24.57 -13.47 25.13
CA PHE A 603 -23.98 -12.64 26.18
C PHE A 603 -24.53 -13.10 27.55
N PRO A 604 -23.66 -13.37 28.55
CA PRO A 604 -24.13 -13.75 29.88
C PRO A 604 -24.95 -12.61 30.49
N THR A 605 -25.90 -12.89 31.37
CA THR A 605 -26.79 -11.86 31.95
C THR A 605 -26.02 -10.59 32.37
N PRO A 606 -26.20 -9.46 31.64
CA PRO A 606 -25.36 -8.29 31.81
C PRO A 606 -25.67 -7.58 33.13
N SER A 607 -24.62 -7.07 33.75
CA SER A 607 -24.71 -5.97 34.71
C SER A 607 -24.36 -4.67 33.99
N PHE A 608 -24.88 -3.54 34.47
CA PHE A 608 -24.61 -2.23 33.87
C PHE A 608 -23.82 -1.37 34.82
N GLY A 609 -22.77 -0.73 34.30
CA GLY A 609 -21.95 0.21 35.04
C GLY A 609 -22.55 1.62 35.04
N THR A 610 -21.81 2.55 35.64
CA THR A 610 -22.07 3.97 35.45
C THR A 610 -21.74 4.38 34.02
N PRO A 611 -22.27 5.52 33.53
CA PRO A 611 -21.99 5.96 32.17
C PRO A 611 -20.50 6.24 31.97
N GLU A 612 -19.88 5.49 31.06
CA GLU A 612 -18.51 5.67 30.59
C GLU A 612 -18.36 4.98 29.23
N SER A 613 -17.64 5.63 28.32
CA SER A 613 -17.35 5.12 26.98
C SER A 613 -15.89 4.73 26.89
N TYR A 614 -15.63 3.55 26.34
CA TYR A 614 -14.28 3.11 26.03
C TYR A 614 -13.97 3.36 24.56
N ASN A 615 -12.69 3.56 24.22
CA ASN A 615 -12.24 3.63 22.84
C ASN A 615 -12.28 2.26 22.17
N TYR A 616 -13.50 1.79 21.90
CA TYR A 616 -13.80 0.63 21.07
C TYR A 616 -14.51 1.09 19.81
N PHE A 617 -14.15 0.49 18.69
CA PHE A 617 -14.70 0.82 17.38
C PHE A 617 -14.69 -0.39 16.46
N ILE A 618 -15.48 -0.32 15.40
CA ILE A 618 -15.41 -1.26 14.27
C ILE A 618 -14.89 -0.53 13.04
N VAL A 619 -14.29 -1.30 12.14
CA VAL A 619 -13.91 -0.84 10.81
C VAL A 619 -14.85 -1.51 9.83
N VAL A 620 -15.54 -0.72 9.01
CA VAL A 620 -16.35 -1.22 7.91
C VAL A 620 -15.76 -0.77 6.58
N ARG A 621 -15.78 -1.62 5.57
CA ARG A 621 -15.28 -1.34 4.22
C ARG A 621 -16.40 -1.49 3.20
#